data_AF-A0A1G2PHW3-F1
#
_entry.id   AF-A0A1G2PHW3-F1
#
_cell.length_a   1.000
_cell.length_b   1.000
_cell.length_c   1.000
_cell.angle_alpha   90.00
_cell.angle_beta   90.00
_cell.angle_gamma   90.00
#
_symmetry.space_group_name_H-M   'P 1'
#
loop_
_entity.id
_entity.type
_entity.pdbx_description
1 polymer ?
#
loop_
_entity_poly.entity_id
_entity_poly.type
_entity_poly.pdbx_seq_one_letter_code
_entity_poly.pdbx_strand_id
1 'polypeptide(L)' 'MAIETKYICTGGCGGEVTKEEFEAGKTTCGTEGCPHHGKTFEQRLYCTECKAFVEEGHSH' A
#
# COMPACT_ATOMS: atom_id res chain seq x y z
N MET A 1 1.72 -9.12 17.03
CA MET A 1 1.66 -8.98 15.57
C MET A 1 0.78 -7.80 15.22
N ALA A 2 1.37 -6.62 15.12
CA ALA A 2 0.70 -5.44 14.58
C ALA A 2 0.91 -5.39 13.06
N ILE A 3 0.16 -6.23 12.34
CA ILE A 3 0.09 -6.24 10.87
C ILE A 3 -1.11 -5.40 10.44
N GLU A 4 -0.88 -4.47 9.52
CA GLU A 4 -1.91 -3.63 8.91
C GLU A 4 -1.98 -3.84 7.40
N THR A 5 -3.14 -3.57 6.82
CA THR A 5 -3.32 -3.58 5.37
C THR A 5 -3.01 -2.19 4.81
N LYS A 6 -2.02 -2.12 3.92
CA LYS A 6 -1.68 -0.92 3.16
C LYS A 6 -1.92 -1.14 1.68
N TYR A 7 -2.19 -0.06 0.98
CA TYR A 7 -2.45 -0.04 -0.45
C TYR A 7 -1.32 0.74 -1.12
N ILE A 8 -0.51 0.06 -1.93
CA ILE A 8 0.73 0.63 -2.45
C ILE A 8 0.72 0.74 -3.98
N CYS A 9 1.39 1.77 -4.49
CA CYS A 9 1.56 2.01 -5.91
C CYS A 9 2.83 1.31 -6.38
N THR A 10 2.67 0.27 -7.19
CA THR A 10 3.79 -0.54 -7.71
C THR A 10 4.55 0.12 -8.86
N GLY A 11 4.18 1.35 -9.26
CA GLY A 11 4.83 2.08 -10.36
C GLY A 11 6.21 2.66 -10.05
N GLY A 12 6.85 2.27 -8.94
CA GLY A 12 8.16 2.79 -8.52
C GLY A 12 8.14 4.20 -7.94
N CYS A 13 6.99 4.88 -7.93
CA CYS A 13 6.82 6.21 -7.36
C CYS A 13 6.58 6.22 -5.84
N GLY A 14 6.45 5.04 -5.21
CA GLY A 14 6.42 4.90 -3.74
C GLY A 14 5.16 5.43 -3.05
N GLY A 15 4.08 5.67 -3.79
CA GLY A 15 2.81 6.07 -3.17
C GLY A 15 2.21 4.95 -2.33
N GLU A 16 1.81 5.23 -1.10
CA GLU A 16 1.06 4.31 -0.24
C GLU A 16 -0.08 5.04 0.44
N VAL A 17 -1.18 4.33 0.67
CA VAL A 17 -2.34 4.82 1.40
C VAL A 17 -2.82 3.75 2.39
N THR A 18 -3.46 4.19 3.47
CA THR A 18 -4.08 3.27 4.42
C THR A 18 -5.39 2.71 3.88
N LYS A 19 -5.92 1.67 4.53
CA LYS A 19 -7.25 1.16 4.20
C LYS A 19 -8.34 2.23 4.28
N GLU A 20 -8.30 3.07 5.30
CA GLU A 20 -9.28 4.15 5.47
C GLU A 20 -9.22 5.15 4.31
N GLU A 21 -8.02 5.50 3.85
CA GLU A 21 -7.84 6.38 2.69
C GLU A 21 -8.33 5.75 1.38
N PHE A 22 -8.07 4.45 1.20
CA PHE A 22 -8.57 3.69 0.06
C PHE A 22 -10.10 3.63 0.06
N GLU A 23 -10.72 3.35 1.21
CA GLU A 23 -12.17 3.34 1.42
C GLU A 23 -12.79 4.74 1.30
N ALA A 24 -12.04 5.80 1.64
CA ALA A 24 -12.42 7.19 1.40
C ALA A 24 -12.36 7.61 -0.08
N GLY A 25 -11.93 6.72 -0.98
CA GLY A 25 -11.92 6.93 -2.42
C GLY A 25 -10.54 7.18 -3.04
N LYS A 26 -9.45 7.19 -2.25
CA LYS A 26 -8.08 7.23 -2.78
C LYS A 26 -7.66 5.83 -3.25
N THR A 27 -8.33 5.32 -4.28
CA THR A 27 -8.11 3.96 -4.78
C THR A 27 -7.02 3.85 -5.84
N THR A 28 -6.55 4.98 -6.39
CA THR A 28 -5.58 5.03 -7.49
C THR A 28 -4.34 5.84 -7.16
N CYS A 29 -3.20 5.49 -7.78
CA CYS A 29 -1.98 6.27 -7.68
C CYS A 29 -2.18 7.70 -8.20
N GLY A 30 -2.03 8.69 -7.31
CA GLY A 30 -2.20 10.12 -7.62
C GLY A 30 -0.90 10.86 -7.97
N THR A 31 0.25 10.17 -8.00
CA THR A 31 1.54 10.81 -8.31
C THR A 31 1.62 11.14 -9.80
N GLU A 32 1.55 12.43 -10.13
CA GLU A 32 1.73 12.92 -11.49
C GLU A 32 3.12 12.52 -12.04
N GLY A 33 3.16 12.02 -13.28
CA GLY A 33 4.39 11.50 -13.89
C GLY A 33 4.78 10.07 -13.48
N CYS A 34 4.03 9.42 -12.58
CA CYS A 34 4.24 8.00 -12.29
C CYS A 34 3.73 7.13 -13.45
N PRO A 35 4.47 6.07 -13.86
CA PRO A 35 4.00 5.12 -14.90
C PRO A 35 2.65 4.49 -14.58
N HIS A 36 2.34 4.35 -13.29
CA HIS A 36 1.09 3.78 -12.79
C HIS A 36 0.11 4.86 -12.32
N HIS A 37 0.29 6.12 -12.71
CA HIS A 37 -0.68 7.17 -12.42
C HIS A 37 -2.08 6.78 -12.91
N GLY A 38 -3.09 6.91 -12.04
CA GLY A 38 -4.47 6.49 -12.30
C GLY A 38 -4.71 4.98 -12.27
N LYS A 39 -3.69 4.15 -12.00
CA LYS A 39 -3.87 2.71 -11.72
C LYS A 39 -4.26 2.49 -10.27
N THR A 40 -5.05 1.45 -10.02
CA THR A 40 -5.47 1.07 -8.67
C THR A 40 -4.27 0.69 -7.81
N PHE A 41 -4.30 1.06 -6.53
CA PHE A 41 -3.33 0.58 -5.56
C PHE A 41 -3.42 -0.95 -5.38
N GLU A 42 -2.27 -1.56 -5.08
CA GLU A 42 -2.17 -2.99 -4.79
C GLU A 42 -2.18 -3.22 -3.28
N GLN A 43 -3.00 -4.17 -2.82
CA GLN A 43 -3.10 -4.51 -1.41
C GLN A 43 -1.86 -5.28 -0.95
N ARG A 44 -1.26 -4.84 0.15
CA ARG A 44 -0.12 -5.48 0.81
C ARG A 44 -0.29 -5.47 2.32
N LEU A 45 0.31 -6.44 2.99
CA LEU A 45 0.42 -6.47 4.44
C LEU A 45 1.70 -5.75 4.86
N TYR A 46 1.58 -4.90 5.87
CA TYR A 46 2.70 -4.16 6.45
C TYR A 46 2.80 -4.49 7.94
N CYS A 47 3.94 -5.02 8.36
CA CYS A 47 4.22 -5.25 9.77
C CYS A 47 4.81 -3.96 10.36
N THR A 48 4.09 -3.33 11.28
CA THR A 48 4.56 -2.10 11.94
C THR A 48 5.72 -2.33 12.89
N GLU A 49 5.84 -3.56 13.42
CA GLU A 49 6.95 -3.98 14.27
C GLU A 49 8.24 -4.12 13.44
N CYS A 50 8.18 -4.82 12.29
CA CYS A 50 9.32 -4.96 11.37
C CYS A 50 9.58 -3.71 10.53
N LYS A 51 8.59 -2.81 10.42
CA LYS A 51 8.55 -1.68 9.47
C LYS A 51 8.74 -2.12 8.01
N ALA A 52 8.18 -3.28 7.64
CA ALA A 52 8.38 -3.91 6.34
C ALA A 52 7.07 -4.50 5.79
N PHE A 53 6.98 -4.60 4.47
CA PHE A 53 5.91 -5.36 3.81
C PHE A 53 6.17 -6.85 3.97
N VAL A 54 5.12 -7.59 4.29
CA VAL A 54 5.19 -9.02 4.62
C VAL A 54 4.13 -9.79 3.84
N GLU A 55 4.31 -11.11 3.75
CA GLU A 55 3.35 -12.01 3.13
C GLU A 55 2.35 -12.55 4.16
N GLU A 56 1.26 -13.15 3.67
CA GLU A 56 0.29 -13.84 4.52
C GLU A 56 0.98 -15.00 5.26
N GLY A 57 0.89 -14.99 6.60
CA GLY A 57 1.54 -15.98 7.46
C GLY A 57 2.87 -15.53 8.08
N HIS A 58 3.26 -14.26 7.95
CA HIS A 58 4.43 -13.73 8.65
C HIS A 58 4.30 -13.84 10.17
N SER A 59 5.10 -14.71 10.78
CA SER A 59 5.24 -14.90 12.22
C SER A 59 6.58 -14.33 12.71
N HIS A 60 6.53 -13.52 13.76
CA HIS A 60 7.71 -12.99 14.45
C HIS A 60 8.36 -14.06 15.33
#